data_AF-J9VTX8-F1
#
_entry.id   AF-J9VTX8-F1
#
_cell.length_a   1.000
_cell.length_b   1.000
_cell.length_c   1.000
_cell.angle_alpha   90.00
_cell.angle_beta   90.00
_cell.angle_gamma   90.00
#
_symmetry.space_group_name_H-M   'P 1'
#
loop_
_entity.id
_entity.type
_entity.pdbx_description
1 polymer ?
#
loop_
_entity_poly.entity_id
_entity_poly.type
_entity_poly.pdbx_seq_one_letter_code
_entity_poly.pdbx_strand_id
1 'polypeptide(L)'
;MRAAHGLFLAVSLLSTALAASSLPSQTLSHGPTTLISGLPGFTVLDDVWYRNRTFYILEDEGEIPQTDRLLSLSGSSSGTQSVERVNWKEMVSYNGEDGSPKEAQAKPDVEIKELHGITLFFNDGWDGKWSGYKWLYHMVAEALLGSLSILSSVPPLSTSIQSQGQGQAQDTSQGRVTYGGDGKLPDRLVIAWDYNWDARYGLPRAVAEALFGDDKLIEPEEWTQMTSQDTWIYFERVLLVDRNTAHRHNPLARQWFKMAIDAYSLASSPSFFFPTRHALLSNYDIPTYTRSAPGLRLSGKKPKIVYVDRQRTTRKFDVEVHTQLLKQLKKIERAKKAVVVDAVLEDLEKKKQFEMFTDADIILGIHGNGLAHELWMPEGGIVIEILPPPTFQYDYPPVSAALGHLHIIWHYDKIYPRDKWIPENKKNETLIHDGSLIPLDVDSFTKLVEALVDSMSFSYH
;
A
#
# COMPACT_ATOMS: atom_id res chain seq x y z
N MET A 1 -28.18 -58.02 -62.68
CA MET A 1 -26.70 -58.07 -62.76
C MET A 1 -26.16 -56.70 -62.37
N ARG A 2 -25.37 -56.64 -61.29
CA ARG A 2 -24.31 -55.67 -60.89
C ARG A 2 -24.60 -54.15 -60.98
N ALA A 3 -24.14 -53.26 -60.10
CA ALA A 3 -23.48 -53.24 -58.78
C ALA A 3 -23.21 -51.75 -58.44
N ALA A 4 -22.83 -51.48 -57.18
CA ALA A 4 -22.28 -50.23 -56.58
C ALA A 4 -23.31 -49.17 -56.13
N HIS A 5 -23.51 -48.83 -54.85
CA HIS A 5 -22.68 -48.52 -53.65
C HIS A 5 -22.40 -47.02 -53.43
N GLY A 6 -22.72 -46.59 -52.20
CA GLY A 6 -22.33 -45.34 -51.53
C GLY A 6 -23.45 -44.29 -51.53
N LEU A 7 -23.88 -43.68 -50.42
CA LEU A 7 -23.46 -43.67 -49.02
C LEU A 7 -24.64 -42.98 -48.28
N PHE A 8 -25.29 -43.64 -47.32
CA PHE A 8 -26.40 -43.02 -46.55
C PHE A 8 -25.84 -42.20 -45.38
N LEU A 9 -26.11 -40.89 -45.37
CA LEU A 9 -26.00 -40.05 -44.18
C LEU A 9 -27.09 -40.45 -43.19
N ALA A 10 -26.70 -40.95 -42.02
CA ALA A 10 -27.57 -41.01 -40.84
C ALA A 10 -27.24 -39.82 -39.94
N VAL A 11 -28.24 -38.96 -39.76
CA VAL A 11 -28.26 -37.86 -38.79
C VAL A 11 -28.44 -38.48 -37.39
N SER A 12 -27.42 -38.40 -36.54
CA SER A 12 -27.53 -38.66 -35.11
C SER A 12 -27.44 -37.34 -34.36
N LEU A 13 -28.54 -36.97 -33.69
CA LEU A 13 -28.59 -35.95 -32.65
C LEU A 13 -27.62 -36.33 -31.53
N LEU A 14 -26.49 -35.62 -31.41
CA LEU A 14 -25.64 -35.67 -30.23
C LEU A 14 -26.07 -34.58 -29.25
N SER A 15 -26.61 -35.01 -28.11
CA SER A 15 -26.68 -34.21 -26.89
C SER A 15 -25.27 -33.76 -26.50
N THR A 16 -25.05 -32.46 -26.43
CA THR A 16 -23.83 -31.86 -25.87
C THR A 16 -23.82 -32.06 -24.36
N ALA A 17 -23.26 -33.18 -23.90
CA ALA A 17 -22.76 -33.27 -22.54
C ALA A 17 -21.46 -32.45 -22.50
N LEU A 18 -21.48 -31.31 -21.79
CA LEU A 18 -20.25 -30.66 -21.35
C LEU A 18 -19.50 -31.68 -20.48
N ALA A 19 -18.47 -32.30 -21.03
CA ALA A 19 -17.48 -33.00 -20.25
C ALA A 19 -16.77 -31.95 -19.40
N ALA A 20 -17.15 -31.87 -18.12
CA ALA A 20 -16.31 -31.28 -17.10
C ALA A 20 -14.97 -32.02 -17.16
N SER A 21 -13.95 -31.36 -17.69
CA SER A 21 -12.58 -31.81 -17.55
C SER A 21 -12.23 -31.63 -16.07
N SER A 22 -12.50 -32.65 -15.26
CA SER A 22 -11.91 -32.78 -13.94
C SER A 22 -10.41 -32.91 -14.16
N LEU A 23 -9.68 -31.81 -13.96
CA LEU A 23 -8.25 -31.88 -13.74
C LEU A 23 -8.01 -32.93 -12.64
N PRO A 24 -7.07 -33.86 -12.81
CA PRO A 24 -6.72 -34.77 -11.72
C PRO A 24 -6.31 -33.90 -10.54
N SER A 25 -6.89 -34.21 -9.37
CA SER A 25 -6.54 -33.63 -8.09
C SER A 25 -5.02 -33.55 -8.00
N GLN A 26 -4.46 -32.36 -8.23
CA GLN A 26 -3.11 -32.09 -7.82
C GLN A 26 -3.17 -32.21 -6.30
N THR A 27 -2.50 -33.23 -5.77
CA THR A 27 -2.13 -33.26 -4.36
C THR A 27 -1.25 -32.03 -4.11
N LEU A 28 -1.88 -30.89 -3.80
CA LEU A 28 -1.23 -29.74 -3.22
C LEU A 28 -0.75 -30.20 -1.84
N SER A 29 0.50 -30.62 -1.76
CA SER A 29 1.15 -30.85 -0.48
C SER A 29 1.41 -29.47 0.13
N HIS A 30 0.44 -28.92 0.85
CA HIS A 30 0.63 -27.75 1.69
C HIS A 30 1.87 -28.00 2.57
N GLY A 31 2.88 -27.15 2.48
CA GLY A 31 4.17 -27.36 3.14
C GLY A 31 4.19 -26.89 4.59
N PRO A 32 5.33 -27.03 5.29
CA PRO A 32 5.56 -26.29 6.54
C PRO A 32 5.56 -24.78 6.27
N THR A 33 5.03 -24.01 7.23
CA THR A 33 5.03 -22.55 7.19
C THR A 33 6.46 -22.03 7.13
N THR A 34 6.74 -21.13 6.17
CA THR A 34 8.07 -20.54 6.00
C THR A 34 8.04 -19.04 6.28
N LEU A 35 8.97 -18.55 7.11
CA LEU A 35 9.20 -17.12 7.30
C LEU A 35 10.04 -16.55 6.15
N ILE A 36 9.45 -15.65 5.38
CA ILE A 36 10.12 -14.96 4.28
C ILE A 36 10.72 -13.63 4.75
N SER A 37 10.00 -12.89 5.60
CA SER A 37 10.49 -11.66 6.25
C SER A 37 9.78 -11.42 7.57
N GLY A 38 10.53 -11.04 8.61
CA GLY A 38 10.04 -10.92 10.00
C GLY A 38 10.13 -9.50 10.59
N LEU A 39 9.94 -8.45 9.77
CA LEU A 39 9.95 -7.07 10.28
C LEU A 39 8.72 -6.86 11.21
N PRO A 40 8.89 -6.44 12.48
CA PRO A 40 7.74 -6.30 13.36
C PRO A 40 6.69 -5.32 12.82
N GLY A 41 5.45 -5.79 12.75
CA GLY A 41 4.31 -5.09 12.14
C GLY A 41 4.12 -5.34 10.64
N PHE A 42 5.06 -6.03 10.00
CA PHE A 42 4.98 -6.48 8.61
C PHE A 42 5.71 -7.83 8.44
N THR A 43 4.98 -8.93 8.68
CA THR A 43 5.55 -10.29 8.60
C THR A 43 5.07 -10.98 7.32
N VAL A 44 5.98 -11.49 6.50
CA VAL A 44 5.68 -12.27 5.30
C VAL A 44 5.90 -13.75 5.60
N LEU A 45 4.84 -14.54 5.44
CA LEU A 45 4.82 -15.98 5.68
C LEU A 45 4.24 -16.70 4.46
N ASP A 46 4.81 -17.86 4.14
CA ASP A 46 4.25 -18.81 3.17
C ASP A 46 3.60 -19.98 3.90
N ASP A 47 2.60 -20.59 3.28
CA ASP A 47 1.90 -21.78 3.78
C ASP A 47 1.30 -21.59 5.19
N VAL A 48 0.39 -20.62 5.35
CA VAL A 48 -0.24 -20.29 6.64
C VAL A 48 -1.70 -20.71 6.66
N TRP A 49 -2.13 -21.28 7.79
CA TRP A 49 -3.50 -21.69 8.00
C TRP A 49 -4.21 -20.77 8.99
N TYR A 50 -5.52 -20.62 8.83
CA TYR A 50 -6.34 -19.87 9.76
C TYR A 50 -7.69 -20.56 9.95
N ARG A 51 -8.12 -20.68 11.20
CA ARG A 51 -9.47 -21.15 11.56
C ARG A 51 -9.85 -20.63 12.93
N ASN A 52 -11.13 -20.32 13.10
CA ASN A 52 -11.67 -19.88 14.39
C ASN A 52 -10.79 -18.82 15.05
N ARG A 53 -10.45 -17.75 14.30
CA ARG A 53 -9.66 -16.61 14.79
C ARG A 53 -8.23 -16.95 15.21
N THR A 54 -7.72 -18.09 14.80
CA THR A 54 -6.39 -18.59 15.16
C THR A 54 -5.56 -18.76 13.89
N PHE A 55 -4.38 -18.15 13.84
CA PHE A 55 -3.38 -18.51 12.82
C PHE A 55 -2.63 -19.75 13.27
N TYR A 56 -2.49 -20.73 12.39
CA TYR A 56 -1.74 -21.94 12.63
C TYR A 56 -0.47 -21.90 11.78
N ILE A 57 0.64 -22.00 12.48
CA ILE A 57 1.99 -21.98 11.96
C ILE A 57 2.53 -23.40 12.00
N LEU A 58 2.75 -23.99 10.84
CA LEU A 58 3.18 -25.37 10.69
C LEU A 58 4.71 -25.43 10.71
N GLU A 59 5.29 -25.79 11.85
CA GLU A 59 6.74 -25.72 12.06
C GLU A 59 7.42 -27.07 11.77
N ASP A 60 8.48 -27.03 10.98
CA ASP A 60 9.42 -28.16 10.84
C ASP A 60 10.74 -27.87 11.56
N GLU A 61 11.47 -26.80 11.18
CA GLU A 61 12.79 -26.44 11.75
C GLU A 61 13.11 -24.92 11.69
N GLY A 62 12.11 -24.06 11.47
CA GLY A 62 12.31 -22.60 11.26
C GLY A 62 12.21 -21.73 12.53
N GLU A 63 13.02 -20.67 12.62
CA GLU A 63 12.93 -19.65 13.68
C GLU A 63 11.82 -18.63 13.37
N ILE A 64 10.55 -19.06 13.42
CA ILE A 64 9.42 -18.13 13.32
C ILE A 64 9.40 -17.27 14.61
N PRO A 65 9.20 -15.93 14.52
CA PRO A 65 9.20 -15.05 15.69
C PRO A 65 8.10 -15.40 16.68
N GLN A 66 8.33 -15.12 17.96
CA GLN A 66 7.31 -15.25 19.01
C GLN A 66 6.01 -14.55 18.60
N THR A 67 4.89 -15.11 19.06
CA THR A 67 3.53 -14.72 18.61
C THR A 67 3.25 -13.23 18.77
N ASP A 68 3.75 -12.62 19.85
CA ASP A 68 3.59 -11.21 20.15
C ASP A 68 4.31 -10.27 19.16
N ARG A 69 5.25 -10.79 18.36
CA ARG A 69 5.95 -10.10 17.27
C ARG A 69 5.33 -10.33 15.88
N LEU A 70 4.47 -11.35 15.72
CA LEU A 70 3.77 -11.62 14.47
C LEU A 70 2.58 -10.68 14.29
N LEU A 71 1.72 -10.61 15.31
CA LEU A 71 0.55 -9.75 15.32
C LEU A 71 0.08 -9.46 16.75
N SER A 72 -0.81 -8.49 16.89
CA SER A 72 -1.51 -8.22 18.13
C SER A 72 -2.74 -9.10 18.24
N LEU A 73 -2.86 -9.77 19.38
CA LEU A 73 -4.00 -10.64 19.68
C LEU A 73 -5.10 -9.84 20.37
N SER A 74 -6.33 -10.08 19.92
CA SER A 74 -7.55 -9.61 20.54
C SER A 74 -7.97 -10.55 21.67
N GLY A 75 -8.38 -9.98 22.80
CA GLY A 75 -9.13 -10.71 23.83
C GLY A 75 -10.63 -10.77 23.57
N SER A 76 -11.13 -10.12 22.51
CA SER A 76 -12.55 -10.07 22.14
C SER A 76 -12.93 -11.18 21.16
N SER A 77 -14.24 -11.36 20.96
CA SER A 77 -14.78 -12.26 19.93
C SER A 77 -14.55 -11.77 18.49
N SER A 78 -14.22 -10.48 18.31
CA SER A 78 -14.20 -9.77 17.02
C SER A 78 -12.80 -9.55 16.44
N GLY A 79 -11.78 -10.24 16.94
CA GLY A 79 -10.42 -10.16 16.39
C GLY A 79 -9.67 -11.49 16.48
N THR A 80 -8.44 -11.50 15.96
CA THR A 80 -7.53 -12.64 16.04
C THR A 80 -7.25 -13.01 17.49
N GLN A 81 -7.56 -14.23 17.91
CA GLN A 81 -7.47 -14.65 19.31
C GLN A 81 -6.13 -15.30 19.67
N SER A 82 -5.50 -16.01 18.73
CA SER A 82 -4.26 -16.74 18.99
C SER A 82 -3.44 -16.98 17.72
N VAL A 83 -2.18 -17.37 17.95
CA VAL A 83 -1.31 -17.99 16.96
C VAL A 83 -0.84 -19.31 17.56
N GLU A 84 -1.20 -20.42 16.94
CA GLU A 84 -0.80 -21.76 17.35
C GLU A 84 0.35 -22.25 16.49
N ARG A 85 1.37 -22.82 17.13
CA ARG A 85 2.48 -23.46 16.46
C ARG A 85 2.28 -24.96 16.54
N VAL A 86 2.23 -25.60 15.39
CA VAL A 86 1.93 -27.02 15.28
C VAL A 86 3.10 -27.69 14.55
N ASN A 87 3.62 -28.78 15.10
CA ASN A 87 4.69 -29.52 14.45
C ASN A 87 4.15 -30.17 13.16
N TRP A 88 4.77 -29.82 12.03
CA TRP A 88 4.36 -30.29 10.71
C TRP A 88 4.49 -31.81 10.57
N LYS A 89 5.64 -32.38 10.93
CA LYS A 89 5.89 -33.84 10.89
C LYS A 89 4.90 -34.62 11.77
N GLU A 90 4.60 -34.11 12.96
CA GLU A 90 3.63 -34.74 13.87
C GLU A 90 2.23 -34.69 13.24
N MET A 91 1.80 -33.58 12.64
CA MET A 91 0.55 -33.52 11.87
C MET A 91 0.55 -34.56 10.73
N VAL A 92 1.63 -34.65 9.94
CA VAL A 92 1.73 -35.59 8.80
C VAL A 92 1.62 -37.06 9.25
N SER A 93 1.88 -37.38 10.51
CA SER A 93 1.80 -38.75 11.05
C SER A 93 0.54 -39.08 11.88
N TYR A 94 -0.37 -38.12 12.11
CA TYR A 94 -1.46 -38.28 13.08
C TYR A 94 -2.79 -38.82 12.49
N ASN A 95 -3.54 -39.60 13.28
CA ASN A 95 -4.69 -40.43 12.87
C ASN A 95 -6.00 -40.19 13.68
N GLY A 96 -6.21 -39.03 14.32
CA GLY A 96 -7.58 -38.64 14.74
C GLY A 96 -7.75 -37.59 15.85
N GLU A 97 -8.87 -36.86 15.74
CA GLU A 97 -9.59 -36.06 16.75
C GLU A 97 -9.03 -34.70 17.21
N ASP A 98 -7.99 -34.17 16.58
CA ASP A 98 -7.71 -32.74 16.69
C ASP A 98 -8.17 -32.02 15.42
N GLY A 99 -8.86 -30.90 15.59
CA GLY A 99 -9.25 -30.03 14.48
C GLY A 99 -8.02 -29.31 13.93
N SER A 100 -7.10 -30.06 13.34
CA SER A 100 -5.86 -29.60 12.71
C SER A 100 -6.06 -29.38 11.19
N PRO A 101 -5.23 -28.53 10.55
CA PRO A 101 -5.30 -28.28 9.10
C PRO A 101 -5.25 -29.53 8.22
N LYS A 102 -4.52 -30.56 8.64
CA LYS A 102 -4.41 -31.81 7.88
C LYS A 102 -5.66 -32.70 8.02
N GLU A 103 -6.32 -32.72 9.19
CA GLU A 103 -7.58 -33.45 9.36
C GLU A 103 -8.66 -32.89 8.41
N ALA A 104 -8.68 -31.57 8.21
CA ALA A 104 -9.53 -30.91 7.24
C ALA A 104 -9.26 -31.39 5.81
N GLN A 105 -7.99 -31.49 5.41
CA GLN A 105 -7.61 -31.97 4.07
C GLN A 105 -7.99 -33.43 3.84
N ALA A 106 -8.11 -34.23 4.92
CA ALA A 106 -8.43 -35.66 4.87
C ALA A 106 -9.93 -35.97 5.03
N LYS A 107 -10.73 -35.02 5.54
CA LYS A 107 -12.18 -35.18 5.73
C LYS A 107 -12.95 -34.51 4.59
N PRO A 108 -13.79 -35.25 3.83
CA PRO A 108 -14.54 -34.67 2.71
C PRO A 108 -15.61 -33.64 3.13
N ASP A 109 -15.99 -33.60 4.42
CA ASP A 109 -17.04 -32.73 4.95
C ASP A 109 -16.52 -31.41 5.56
N VAL A 110 -15.20 -31.19 5.60
CA VAL A 110 -14.61 -29.95 6.13
C VAL A 110 -14.31 -29.00 4.98
N GLU A 111 -14.94 -27.81 5.00
CA GLU A 111 -14.70 -26.80 3.98
C GLU A 111 -13.31 -26.17 4.15
N ILE A 112 -12.52 -26.17 3.08
CA ILE A 112 -11.25 -25.46 2.98
C ILE A 112 -11.39 -24.40 1.88
N LYS A 113 -11.14 -23.15 2.23
CA LYS A 113 -11.03 -22.04 1.28
C LYS A 113 -9.56 -21.68 1.10
N GLU A 114 -9.05 -21.96 -0.09
CA GLU A 114 -7.66 -21.67 -0.46
C GLU A 114 -7.53 -20.27 -1.09
N LEU A 115 -6.66 -19.45 -0.51
CA LEU A 115 -6.33 -18.12 -0.98
C LEU A 115 -4.93 -18.16 -1.62
N HIS A 116 -4.90 -18.58 -2.88
CA HIS A 116 -3.69 -18.59 -3.71
C HIS A 116 -3.14 -17.18 -3.96
N GLY A 117 -1.84 -17.10 -4.22
CA GLY A 117 -1.13 -15.85 -4.45
C GLY A 117 -0.81 -15.08 -3.15
N ILE A 118 -0.75 -13.76 -3.23
CA ILE A 118 -0.33 -12.88 -2.14
C ILE A 118 -1.54 -12.21 -1.51
N THR A 119 -1.71 -12.43 -0.21
CA THR A 119 -2.72 -11.74 0.61
C THR A 119 -2.07 -10.69 1.50
N LEU A 120 -2.53 -9.44 1.39
CA LEU A 120 -2.27 -8.42 2.42
C LEU A 120 -3.33 -8.55 3.52
N PHE A 121 -2.92 -8.81 4.76
CA PHE A 121 -3.84 -8.98 5.88
C PHE A 121 -3.68 -7.86 6.90
N PHE A 122 -4.63 -6.94 6.96
CA PHE A 122 -4.59 -5.78 7.85
C PHE A 122 -5.35 -6.10 9.16
N ASN A 123 -4.61 -6.24 10.26
CA ASN A 123 -5.11 -6.77 11.55
C ASN A 123 -5.55 -5.70 12.57
N ASP A 124 -5.54 -4.41 12.23
CA ASP A 124 -6.02 -3.38 13.16
C ASP A 124 -7.57 -3.29 13.19
N GLY A 125 -8.12 -2.66 14.23
CA GLY A 125 -9.54 -2.26 14.28
C GLY A 125 -10.49 -3.15 15.09
N TRP A 126 -10.02 -4.29 15.59
CA TRP A 126 -10.84 -5.22 16.38
C TRP A 126 -11.51 -4.52 17.55
N ASP A 127 -12.79 -4.83 17.81
CA ASP A 127 -13.59 -4.25 18.92
C ASP A 127 -13.49 -2.72 19.03
N GLY A 128 -13.50 -2.03 17.87
CA GLY A 128 -13.42 -0.56 17.80
C GLY A 128 -12.08 0.03 18.23
N LYS A 129 -11.03 -0.79 18.34
CA LYS A 129 -9.67 -0.30 18.57
C LYS A 129 -9.24 0.61 17.43
N TRP A 130 -8.33 1.52 17.76
CA TRP A 130 -7.83 2.47 16.79
C TRP A 130 -7.01 1.77 15.70
N SER A 131 -7.35 1.99 14.44
CA SER A 131 -6.64 1.51 13.23
C SER A 131 -6.02 2.66 12.41
N GLY A 132 -6.65 3.83 12.47
CA GLY A 132 -6.31 4.95 11.59
C GLY A 132 -6.68 4.74 10.11
N TYR A 133 -7.20 3.58 9.69
CA TYR A 133 -7.33 3.26 8.27
C TYR A 133 -8.28 4.18 7.48
N LYS A 134 -9.24 4.82 8.16
CA LYS A 134 -10.06 5.90 7.57
C LYS A 134 -9.25 7.04 6.95
N TRP A 135 -7.99 7.21 7.33
CA TRP A 135 -7.11 8.24 6.79
C TRP A 135 -6.23 7.66 5.69
N LEU A 136 -6.22 8.33 4.51
CA LEU A 136 -5.35 7.99 3.39
C LEU A 136 -3.90 7.75 3.82
N TYR A 137 -3.39 8.59 4.72
CA TYR A 137 -2.03 8.46 5.24
C TYR A 137 -1.79 7.11 5.95
N HIS A 138 -2.62 6.72 6.92
CA HIS A 138 -2.36 5.49 7.68
C HIS A 138 -2.63 4.22 6.86
N MET A 139 -3.71 4.19 6.08
CA MET A 139 -4.05 3.00 5.28
C MET A 139 -3.13 2.87 4.07
N VAL A 140 -2.91 3.94 3.31
CA VAL A 140 -2.17 3.88 2.05
C VAL A 140 -0.70 4.22 2.25
N ALA A 141 -0.40 5.38 2.83
CA ALA A 141 0.98 5.85 2.94
C ALA A 141 1.80 5.05 3.96
N GLU A 142 1.20 4.50 5.03
CA GLU A 142 1.89 3.63 5.99
C GLU A 142 1.67 2.14 5.71
N ALA A 143 0.43 1.64 5.84
CA ALA A 143 0.18 0.20 5.79
C ALA A 143 0.40 -0.39 4.39
N LEU A 144 -0.21 0.16 3.34
CA LEU A 144 -0.05 -0.36 1.98
C LEU A 144 1.36 -0.12 1.44
N LEU A 145 1.86 1.12 1.45
CA LEU A 145 3.20 1.45 0.96
C LEU A 145 4.29 0.66 1.71
N GLY A 146 4.16 0.49 3.03
CA GLY A 146 5.08 -0.34 3.83
C GLY A 146 5.04 -1.81 3.44
N SER A 147 3.84 -2.38 3.30
CA SER A 147 3.66 -3.77 2.82
C SER A 147 4.34 -3.98 1.46
N LEU A 148 4.10 -3.04 0.56
CA LEU A 148 4.64 -3.04 -0.77
C LEU A 148 6.17 -2.84 -0.79
N SER A 149 6.71 -2.01 0.10
CA SER A 149 8.16 -1.86 0.23
C SER A 149 8.83 -3.19 0.57
N ILE A 150 8.24 -3.95 1.50
CA ILE A 150 8.74 -5.27 1.90
C ILE A 150 8.58 -6.30 0.79
N LEU A 151 7.40 -6.37 0.16
CA LEU A 151 7.17 -7.32 -0.93
C LEU A 151 8.10 -7.09 -2.12
N SER A 152 8.52 -5.84 -2.34
CA SER A 152 9.51 -5.51 -3.37
C SER A 152 10.93 -6.01 -3.08
N SER A 153 11.19 -6.41 -1.84
CA SER A 153 12.51 -6.79 -1.31
C SER A 153 12.70 -8.30 -1.10
N VAL A 154 11.59 -9.05 -1.02
CA VAL A 154 11.59 -10.49 -0.74
C VAL A 154 11.56 -11.32 -2.02
N PRO A 155 11.99 -12.60 -1.98
CA PRO A 155 11.86 -13.49 -3.12
C PRO A 155 10.42 -13.60 -3.60
N PRO A 156 10.21 -13.75 -4.92
CA PRO A 156 8.89 -13.96 -5.47
C PRO A 156 8.24 -15.27 -5.02
N LEU A 157 6.92 -15.37 -5.14
CA LEU A 157 6.18 -16.57 -4.78
C LEU A 157 6.46 -17.69 -5.79
N SER A 158 6.80 -18.89 -5.34
CA SER A 158 7.28 -19.97 -6.24
C SER A 158 6.30 -20.34 -7.37
N THR A 159 4.99 -20.26 -7.12
CA THR A 159 3.94 -20.53 -8.12
C THR A 159 3.85 -19.46 -9.20
N SER A 160 4.20 -18.20 -8.89
CA SER A 160 4.26 -17.13 -9.89
C SER A 160 5.34 -17.42 -10.94
N ILE A 161 6.46 -18.03 -10.52
CA ILE A 161 7.55 -18.44 -11.40
C ILE A 161 7.10 -19.56 -12.35
N GLN A 162 6.29 -20.51 -11.86
CA GLN A 162 5.81 -21.64 -12.68
C GLN A 162 4.77 -21.23 -13.74
N SER A 163 4.01 -20.16 -13.49
CA SER A 163 3.10 -19.60 -14.50
C SER A 163 3.83 -19.00 -15.71
N GLN A 164 5.14 -18.73 -15.57
CA GLN A 164 6.03 -18.24 -16.63
C GLN A 164 6.72 -19.41 -17.35
N GLY A 165 5.93 -20.22 -18.06
CA GLY A 165 6.49 -21.18 -19.03
C GLY A 165 7.41 -20.50 -20.05
N GLN A 166 8.49 -21.18 -20.44
CA GLN A 166 9.50 -20.78 -21.44
C GLN A 166 8.90 -19.94 -22.59
N GLY A 167 9.08 -18.61 -22.59
CA GLY A 167 8.56 -17.83 -23.72
C GLY A 167 8.73 -16.32 -23.73
N GLN A 168 8.92 -15.64 -22.59
CA GLN A 168 9.07 -14.18 -22.61
C GLN A 168 10.10 -13.69 -21.58
N ALA A 169 11.37 -13.72 -21.97
CA ALA A 169 12.35 -12.81 -21.41
C ALA A 169 12.05 -11.39 -21.93
N GLN A 170 11.11 -10.69 -21.28
CA GLN A 170 10.92 -9.27 -21.53
C GLN A 170 11.98 -8.48 -20.76
N ASP A 171 12.92 -7.94 -21.53
CA ASP A 171 13.69 -6.71 -21.33
C ASP A 171 13.93 -6.27 -19.88
N THR A 172 14.92 -6.90 -19.23
CA THR A 172 15.44 -6.53 -17.91
C THR A 172 16.39 -5.31 -17.95
N SER A 173 16.20 -4.36 -18.88
CA SER A 173 17.08 -3.18 -19.02
C SER A 173 16.63 -1.92 -18.27
N GLN A 174 15.61 -1.99 -17.40
CA GLN A 174 15.38 -0.98 -16.35
C GLN A 174 14.98 -1.64 -15.01
N GLY A 175 15.97 -1.75 -14.10
CA GLY A 175 15.82 -1.89 -12.64
C GLY A 175 14.65 -2.70 -12.08
N ARG A 176 14.77 -4.03 -12.07
CA ARG A 176 13.94 -5.06 -11.39
C ARG A 176 12.67 -4.58 -10.67
N VAL A 177 11.52 -4.70 -11.33
CA VAL A 177 10.20 -4.70 -10.70
C VAL A 177 9.87 -6.12 -10.24
N THR A 178 9.50 -6.33 -8.96
CA THR A 178 8.63 -7.47 -8.60
C THR A 178 7.78 -7.18 -7.37
N TYR A 179 6.46 -7.27 -7.52
CA TYR A 179 5.60 -7.87 -6.50
C TYR A 179 5.36 -9.30 -6.97
N GLY A 180 5.62 -10.29 -6.11
CA GLY A 180 5.35 -11.69 -6.37
C GLY A 180 6.15 -12.41 -7.46
N GLY A 181 6.93 -11.75 -8.34
CA GLY A 181 7.84 -12.38 -9.32
C GLY A 181 7.67 -11.95 -10.76
N ASP A 182 6.50 -11.43 -11.08
CA ASP A 182 6.11 -10.95 -12.40
C ASP A 182 5.77 -9.46 -12.42
N GLY A 183 5.88 -8.77 -11.26
CA GLY A 183 5.58 -7.36 -11.13
C GLY A 183 4.09 -7.06 -10.93
N LYS A 184 3.24 -8.07 -10.69
CA LYS A 184 1.81 -7.89 -10.44
C LYS A 184 1.51 -7.51 -9.00
N LEU A 185 0.53 -6.64 -8.82
CA LEU A 185 0.00 -6.30 -7.50
C LEU A 185 -0.33 -7.54 -6.67
N PRO A 186 -0.28 -7.45 -5.33
CA PRO A 186 -0.84 -8.48 -4.47
C PRO A 186 -2.26 -8.86 -4.90
N ASP A 187 -2.59 -10.14 -4.81
CA ASP A 187 -3.84 -10.68 -5.35
C ASP A 187 -5.07 -10.17 -4.60
N ARG A 188 -4.93 -9.86 -3.31
CA ARG A 188 -6.05 -9.44 -2.46
C ARG A 188 -5.62 -8.64 -1.25
N LEU A 189 -6.57 -7.87 -0.73
CA LEU A 189 -6.48 -7.17 0.54
C LEU A 189 -7.60 -7.65 1.47
N VAL A 190 -7.22 -8.05 2.68
CA VAL A 190 -8.15 -8.33 3.77
C VAL A 190 -8.06 -7.19 4.77
N ILE A 191 -9.18 -6.49 4.99
CA ILE A 191 -9.35 -5.57 6.11
C ILE A 191 -10.18 -6.32 7.15
N ALA A 192 -9.51 -6.87 8.15
CA ALA A 192 -10.12 -7.92 8.95
C ALA A 192 -11.18 -7.39 9.92
N TRP A 193 -10.96 -6.22 10.53
CA TRP A 193 -11.72 -5.85 11.74
C TRP A 193 -12.23 -4.41 11.82
N ASP A 194 -11.66 -3.47 11.06
CA ASP A 194 -12.07 -2.06 11.12
C ASP A 194 -13.30 -1.76 10.24
N TYR A 195 -14.50 -1.81 10.81
CA TYR A 195 -15.75 -1.47 10.09
C TYR A 195 -15.87 0.01 9.68
N ASN A 196 -14.95 0.88 10.10
CA ASN A 196 -14.94 2.30 9.74
C ASN A 196 -13.69 2.68 8.93
N TRP A 197 -13.01 1.71 8.33
CA TRP A 197 -11.73 1.88 7.63
C TRP A 197 -11.79 2.84 6.44
N ASP A 198 -12.97 3.13 5.93
CA ASP A 198 -13.24 3.99 4.77
C ASP A 198 -14.02 5.27 5.14
N ALA A 199 -14.40 5.42 6.41
CA ALA A 199 -15.41 6.37 6.86
C ALA A 199 -15.04 7.86 6.67
N ARG A 200 -13.79 8.15 6.28
CA ARG A 200 -13.31 9.53 6.11
C ARG A 200 -12.95 9.82 4.65
N TYR A 201 -13.82 10.59 4.00
CA TYR A 201 -13.72 11.03 2.60
C TYR A 201 -13.66 9.91 1.55
N GLY A 202 -13.66 8.63 1.94
CA GLY A 202 -13.69 7.46 1.05
C GLY A 202 -12.44 7.29 0.19
N LEU A 203 -11.33 7.99 0.48
CA LEU A 203 -10.08 7.86 -0.28
C LEU A 203 -9.40 6.48 -0.09
N PRO A 204 -9.29 5.92 1.14
CA PRO A 204 -8.78 4.57 1.32
C PRO A 204 -9.56 3.52 0.51
N ARG A 205 -10.91 3.60 0.52
CA ARG A 205 -11.79 2.73 -0.26
C ARG A 205 -11.54 2.85 -1.76
N ALA A 206 -11.52 4.07 -2.29
CA ALA A 206 -11.24 4.30 -3.70
C ALA A 206 -9.89 3.74 -4.16
N VAL A 207 -8.87 3.78 -3.30
CA VAL A 207 -7.57 3.15 -3.60
C VAL A 207 -7.69 1.62 -3.58
N ALA A 208 -8.31 1.04 -2.55
CA ALA A 208 -8.46 -0.41 -2.45
C ALA A 208 -9.28 -1.00 -3.61
N GLU A 209 -10.44 -0.41 -3.93
CA GLU A 209 -11.29 -0.83 -5.04
C GLU A 209 -10.55 -0.76 -6.38
N ALA A 210 -9.76 0.30 -6.60
CA ALA A 210 -8.99 0.45 -7.84
C ALA A 210 -7.85 -0.56 -7.99
N LEU A 211 -7.30 -1.07 -6.88
CA LEU A 211 -6.16 -2.00 -6.90
C LEU A 211 -6.61 -3.47 -6.93
N PHE A 212 -7.68 -3.79 -6.21
CA PHE A 212 -8.11 -5.17 -5.99
C PHE A 212 -9.44 -5.48 -6.69
N GLY A 213 -10.30 -4.49 -6.91
CA GLY A 213 -11.69 -4.72 -7.29
C GLY A 213 -12.51 -5.36 -6.15
N ASP A 214 -13.82 -5.44 -6.33
CA ASP A 214 -14.75 -5.88 -5.29
C ASP A 214 -14.50 -7.34 -4.86
N ASP A 215 -14.23 -8.24 -5.83
CA ASP A 215 -14.06 -9.68 -5.56
C ASP A 215 -12.78 -10.03 -4.77
N LYS A 216 -11.83 -9.10 -4.65
CA LYS A 216 -10.52 -9.32 -4.00
C LYS A 216 -10.25 -8.36 -2.84
N LEU A 217 -11.21 -7.50 -2.54
CA LEU A 217 -11.23 -6.67 -1.35
C LEU A 217 -12.15 -7.31 -0.31
N ILE A 218 -11.56 -8.07 0.62
CA ILE A 218 -12.31 -8.76 1.67
C ILE A 218 -12.48 -7.80 2.84
N GLU A 219 -13.69 -7.25 2.99
CA GLU A 219 -14.06 -6.30 4.05
C GLU A 219 -14.38 -7.01 5.38
N PRO A 220 -14.44 -6.30 6.53
CA PRO A 220 -14.60 -6.93 7.84
C PRO A 220 -15.83 -7.82 7.98
N GLU A 221 -16.95 -7.45 7.36
CA GLU A 221 -18.17 -8.27 7.36
C GLU A 221 -17.98 -9.57 6.59
N GLU A 222 -17.41 -9.49 5.38
CA GLU A 222 -17.12 -10.66 4.55
C GLU A 222 -16.08 -11.56 5.23
N TRP A 223 -15.01 -10.99 5.77
CA TRP A 223 -14.00 -11.73 6.54
C TRP A 223 -14.63 -12.46 7.73
N THR A 224 -15.49 -11.78 8.48
CA THR A 224 -16.22 -12.38 9.61
C THR A 224 -17.11 -13.51 9.14
N GLN A 225 -17.88 -13.33 8.07
CA GLN A 225 -18.76 -14.38 7.53
C GLN A 225 -17.94 -15.59 7.05
N MET A 226 -16.88 -15.36 6.27
CA MET A 226 -15.96 -16.36 5.74
C MET A 226 -15.27 -17.17 6.85
N THR A 227 -15.14 -16.61 8.05
CA THR A 227 -14.45 -17.22 9.19
C THR A 227 -15.37 -17.57 10.37
N SER A 228 -16.68 -17.34 10.23
CA SER A 228 -17.71 -17.63 11.24
C SER A 228 -18.17 -19.09 11.21
N GLN A 229 -17.97 -19.76 10.08
CA GLN A 229 -18.24 -21.19 9.92
C GLN A 229 -17.00 -21.99 10.34
N ASP A 230 -17.15 -23.31 10.47
CA ASP A 230 -16.06 -24.22 10.83
C ASP A 230 -15.06 -24.45 9.66
N THR A 231 -14.90 -23.43 8.82
CA THR A 231 -14.14 -23.38 7.56
C THR A 231 -12.67 -23.08 7.85
N TRP A 232 -11.80 -23.82 7.18
CA TRP A 232 -10.36 -23.53 7.15
C TRP A 232 -10.04 -22.56 6.05
N ILE A 233 -9.18 -21.58 6.35
CA ILE A 233 -8.60 -20.69 5.36
C ILE A 233 -7.12 -21.05 5.22
N TYR A 234 -6.69 -21.31 3.99
CA TYR A 234 -5.29 -21.49 3.65
C TYR A 234 -4.79 -20.26 2.89
N PHE A 235 -3.64 -19.72 3.31
CA PHE A 235 -2.93 -18.67 2.60
C PHE A 235 -1.66 -19.23 1.99
N GLU A 236 -1.52 -19.07 0.67
CA GLU A 236 -0.27 -19.44 -0.01
C GLU A 236 0.88 -18.51 0.40
N ARG A 237 0.67 -17.20 0.33
CA ARG A 237 1.49 -16.19 0.99
C ARG A 237 0.64 -15.14 1.66
N VAL A 238 0.92 -14.84 2.91
CA VAL A 238 0.29 -13.77 3.66
C VAL A 238 1.34 -12.77 4.17
N LEU A 239 1.06 -11.48 3.96
CA LEU A 239 1.75 -10.38 4.63
C LEU A 239 0.83 -9.86 5.74
N LEU A 240 1.19 -10.17 6.98
CA LEU A 240 0.50 -9.69 8.18
C LEU A 240 0.93 -8.27 8.50
N VAL A 241 -0.03 -7.34 8.47
CA VAL A 241 0.17 -5.92 8.84
C VAL A 241 -0.50 -5.66 10.18
N ASP A 242 0.29 -5.21 11.16
CA ASP A 242 -0.19 -4.94 12.51
C ASP A 242 0.54 -3.75 13.14
N ARG A 243 -0.18 -2.64 13.30
CA ARG A 243 0.42 -1.38 13.74
C ARG A 243 0.84 -1.41 15.20
N ASN A 244 0.06 -2.06 16.04
CA ASN A 244 0.38 -2.21 17.46
C ASN A 244 1.68 -3.01 17.64
N THR A 245 1.91 -4.02 16.81
CA THR A 245 3.12 -4.84 16.80
C THR A 245 4.32 -4.03 16.31
N ALA A 246 4.17 -3.22 15.25
CA ALA A 246 5.21 -2.27 14.85
C ALA A 246 5.61 -1.37 16.03
N HIS A 247 4.66 -0.70 16.68
CA HIS A 247 4.98 0.21 17.78
C HIS A 247 5.42 -0.47 19.08
N ARG A 248 5.20 -1.77 19.28
CA ARG A 248 5.73 -2.47 20.48
C ARG A 248 7.15 -2.96 20.25
N HIS A 249 7.43 -3.47 19.06
CA HIS A 249 8.60 -4.32 18.81
C HIS A 249 9.60 -3.76 17.81
N ASN A 250 9.23 -2.72 17.05
CA ASN A 250 10.16 -2.02 16.17
C ASN A 250 10.73 -0.75 16.86
N PRO A 251 12.05 -0.68 17.12
CA PRO A 251 12.67 0.49 17.75
C PRO A 251 12.48 1.81 16.99
N LEU A 252 12.62 1.80 15.66
CA LEU A 252 12.47 3.00 14.84
C LEU A 252 10.99 3.41 14.77
N ALA A 253 10.06 2.46 14.67
CA ALA A 253 8.63 2.77 14.74
C ALA A 253 8.19 3.35 16.09
N ARG A 254 8.83 2.96 17.20
CA ARG A 254 8.64 3.56 18.52
C ARG A 254 9.17 4.98 18.59
N GLN A 255 10.42 5.14 18.13
CA GLN A 255 11.15 6.39 18.21
C GLN A 255 10.47 7.48 17.39
N TRP A 256 10.09 7.15 16.15
CA TRP A 256 9.45 8.08 15.22
C TRP A 256 7.93 8.08 15.30
N PHE A 257 7.33 7.15 16.04
CA PHE A 257 5.88 6.96 16.05
C PHE A 257 5.30 6.73 14.64
N LYS A 258 6.03 5.99 13.78
CA LYS A 258 5.66 5.62 12.40
C LYS A 258 5.88 4.16 12.10
N MET A 259 4.82 3.44 11.76
CA MET A 259 4.88 1.96 11.70
C MET A 259 5.79 1.46 10.57
N ALA A 260 5.81 2.16 9.44
CA ALA A 260 6.40 1.69 8.19
C ALA A 260 7.80 2.23 7.92
N ILE A 261 8.40 2.99 8.84
CA ILE A 261 9.68 3.67 8.61
C ILE A 261 10.80 2.72 8.17
N ASP A 262 10.88 1.54 8.78
CA ASP A 262 11.87 0.52 8.42
C ASP A 262 11.48 -0.22 7.15
N ALA A 263 10.18 -0.45 6.95
CA ALA A 263 9.66 -1.10 5.77
C ALA A 263 10.07 -0.32 4.51
N TYR A 264 9.97 1.01 4.53
CA TYR A 264 10.39 1.87 3.43
C TYR A 264 11.87 1.70 3.06
N SER A 265 12.74 1.48 4.05
CA SER A 265 14.18 1.29 3.79
C SER A 265 14.50 -0.02 3.07
N LEU A 266 13.55 -0.96 3.04
CA LEU A 266 13.67 -2.23 2.32
C LEU A 266 13.21 -2.13 0.86
N ALA A 267 12.56 -1.03 0.45
CA ALA A 267 12.11 -0.86 -0.93
C ALA A 267 13.29 -1.03 -1.91
N SER A 268 13.12 -1.88 -2.93
CA SER A 268 14.21 -2.25 -3.84
C SER A 268 14.66 -1.11 -4.76
N SER A 269 13.79 -0.13 -4.99
CA SER A 269 14.02 1.06 -5.81
C SER A 269 12.91 2.08 -5.52
N PRO A 270 13.12 3.40 -5.67
CA PRO A 270 12.03 4.38 -5.61
C PRO A 270 10.85 4.10 -6.54
N SER A 271 11.07 3.38 -7.64
CA SER A 271 10.03 2.99 -8.61
C SER A 271 9.21 1.78 -8.18
N PHE A 272 9.46 1.17 -7.01
CA PHE A 272 8.71 0.01 -6.53
C PHE A 272 7.19 0.25 -6.45
N PHE A 273 6.77 1.50 -6.24
CA PHE A 273 5.36 1.88 -6.13
C PHE A 273 4.70 2.18 -7.49
N PHE A 274 5.46 2.23 -8.58
CA PHE A 274 4.93 2.53 -9.91
C PHE A 274 3.78 1.60 -10.33
N PRO A 275 3.83 0.27 -10.15
CA PRO A 275 2.71 -0.61 -10.52
C PRO A 275 1.41 -0.26 -9.79
N THR A 276 1.51 0.07 -8.50
CA THR A 276 0.37 0.50 -7.67
C THR A 276 -0.20 1.82 -8.15
N ARG A 277 0.67 2.81 -8.39
CA ARG A 277 0.23 4.10 -8.96
C ARG A 277 -0.43 3.89 -10.32
N HIS A 278 0.19 3.11 -11.20
CA HIS A 278 -0.32 2.86 -12.54
C HIS A 278 -1.69 2.17 -12.53
N ALA A 279 -1.89 1.16 -11.68
CA ALA A 279 -3.17 0.48 -11.55
C ALA A 279 -4.28 1.41 -11.06
N LEU A 280 -4.02 2.19 -10.00
CA LEU A 280 -4.97 3.18 -9.50
C LEU A 280 -5.35 4.18 -10.61
N LEU A 281 -4.35 4.78 -11.26
CA LEU A 281 -4.59 5.82 -12.26
C LEU A 281 -5.33 5.26 -13.48
N SER A 282 -4.96 4.07 -13.94
CA SER A 282 -5.62 3.40 -15.07
C SER A 282 -7.07 3.07 -14.77
N ASN A 283 -7.40 2.63 -13.55
CA ASN A 283 -8.79 2.40 -13.12
C ASN A 283 -9.66 3.65 -13.21
N TYR A 284 -9.06 4.84 -13.14
CA TYR A 284 -9.75 6.12 -13.28
C TYR A 284 -9.58 6.76 -14.67
N ASP A 285 -9.02 6.06 -15.65
CA ASP A 285 -8.67 6.60 -16.99
C ASP A 285 -7.72 7.82 -16.93
N ILE A 286 -6.82 7.83 -15.94
CA ILE A 286 -5.84 8.91 -15.75
C ILE A 286 -4.49 8.46 -16.33
N PRO A 287 -3.82 9.28 -17.16
CA PRO A 287 -2.50 8.96 -17.68
C PRO A 287 -1.46 8.89 -16.56
N THR A 288 -0.58 7.89 -16.63
CA THR A 288 0.60 7.80 -15.75
C THR A 288 1.78 8.51 -16.41
N TYR A 289 2.57 9.22 -15.61
CA TYR A 289 3.77 9.91 -16.08
C TYR A 289 5.00 9.39 -15.35
N THR A 290 6.15 9.49 -16.01
CA THR A 290 7.46 9.21 -15.44
C THR A 290 8.41 10.38 -15.69
N ARG A 291 9.39 10.50 -14.80
CA ARG A 291 10.39 11.57 -14.83
C ARG A 291 11.71 11.00 -15.32
N SER A 292 12.46 11.77 -16.12
CA SER A 292 13.75 11.34 -16.64
C SER A 292 14.83 11.25 -15.56
N ALA A 293 14.80 12.16 -14.58
CA ALA A 293 15.66 12.14 -13.41
C ALA A 293 15.00 12.87 -12.23
N PRO A 294 15.33 12.53 -10.97
CA PRO A 294 14.86 13.26 -9.81
C PRO A 294 15.15 14.77 -9.89
N GLY A 295 14.19 15.59 -9.47
CA GLY A 295 14.29 17.04 -9.46
C GLY A 295 14.12 17.72 -10.83
N LEU A 296 14.01 17.00 -11.94
CA LEU A 296 13.69 17.58 -13.26
C LEU A 296 12.19 17.66 -13.47
N ARG A 297 11.70 18.55 -14.34
CA ARG A 297 10.28 18.55 -14.74
C ARG A 297 9.91 17.34 -15.61
N LEU A 298 8.63 17.03 -15.71
CA LEU A 298 8.14 16.04 -16.68
C LEU A 298 8.46 16.47 -18.14
N SER A 299 8.87 15.50 -18.96
CA SER A 299 9.27 15.75 -20.34
C SER A 299 8.12 16.38 -21.15
N GLY A 300 8.45 17.40 -21.95
CA GLY A 300 7.47 18.11 -22.78
C GLY A 300 6.47 19.00 -22.02
N LYS A 301 6.51 19.05 -20.68
CA LYS A 301 5.57 19.83 -19.84
C LYS A 301 6.27 20.96 -19.10
N LYS A 302 5.58 22.07 -18.87
CA LYS A 302 6.08 23.08 -17.93
C LYS A 302 6.06 22.52 -16.50
N PRO A 303 6.97 22.95 -15.61
CA PRO A 303 6.88 22.63 -14.20
C PRO A 303 5.47 22.89 -13.67
N LYS A 304 4.90 21.96 -12.92
CA LYS A 304 3.60 22.09 -12.26
C LYS A 304 3.78 22.16 -10.76
N ILE A 305 3.24 23.23 -10.17
CA ILE A 305 3.13 23.42 -8.72
C ILE A 305 1.70 23.11 -8.32
N VAL A 306 1.53 22.17 -7.39
CA VAL A 306 0.26 21.95 -6.68
C VAL A 306 0.39 22.51 -5.27
N TYR A 307 -0.28 23.63 -5.02
CA TYR A 307 -0.41 24.20 -3.69
C TYR A 307 -1.63 23.57 -3.00
N VAL A 308 -1.39 22.80 -1.94
CA VAL A 308 -2.45 22.23 -1.11
C VAL A 308 -2.98 23.30 -0.15
N ASP A 309 -4.07 23.94 -0.55
CA ASP A 309 -4.76 24.96 0.24
C ASP A 309 -5.48 24.30 1.43
N ARG A 310 -5.30 24.89 2.61
CA ARG A 310 -5.89 24.42 3.87
C ARG A 310 -6.73 25.48 4.60
N GLN A 311 -7.06 26.60 3.96
CA GLN A 311 -7.78 27.73 4.58
C GLN A 311 -9.17 27.37 5.14
N ARG A 312 -9.75 26.24 4.68
CA ARG A 312 -11.02 25.70 5.19
C ARG A 312 -10.86 24.76 6.39
N THR A 313 -9.64 24.53 6.86
CA THR A 313 -9.35 23.68 8.00
C THR A 313 -8.86 24.50 9.20
N THR A 314 -8.64 23.85 10.34
CA THR A 314 -8.06 24.50 11.53
C THR A 314 -6.59 24.84 11.35
N ARG A 315 -5.87 24.10 10.49
CA ARG A 315 -4.47 24.32 10.13
C ARG A 315 -4.38 25.21 8.91
N LYS A 316 -4.19 26.52 9.12
CA LYS A 316 -4.26 27.50 8.05
C LYS A 316 -3.34 28.69 8.28
N PHE A 317 -3.09 29.44 7.22
CA PHE A 317 -2.43 30.73 7.30
C PHE A 317 -3.41 31.80 7.76
N ASP A 318 -2.86 32.92 8.23
CA ASP A 318 -3.57 34.19 8.21
C ASP A 318 -4.07 34.52 6.78
N VAL A 319 -5.21 35.22 6.68
CA VAL A 319 -5.85 35.53 5.39
C VAL A 319 -4.96 36.42 4.51
N GLU A 320 -4.24 37.37 5.10
CA GLU A 320 -3.35 38.27 4.35
C GLU A 320 -2.12 37.50 3.85
N VAL A 321 -1.52 36.66 4.69
CA VAL A 321 -0.42 35.77 4.33
C VAL A 321 -0.83 34.86 3.16
N HIS A 322 -1.99 34.22 3.27
CA HIS A 322 -2.52 33.37 2.22
C HIS A 322 -2.74 34.11 0.90
N THR A 323 -3.37 35.29 0.97
CA THR A 323 -3.65 36.12 -0.21
C THR A 323 -2.36 36.57 -0.90
N GLN A 324 -1.34 36.92 -0.12
CA GLN A 324 -0.03 37.26 -0.64
C GLN A 324 0.66 36.06 -1.30
N LEU A 325 0.59 34.86 -0.68
CA LEU A 325 1.14 33.63 -1.25
C LEU A 325 0.50 33.32 -2.62
N LEU A 326 -0.82 33.29 -2.71
CA LEU A 326 -1.53 33.06 -3.97
C LEU A 326 -1.16 34.12 -5.02
N LYS A 327 -1.01 35.38 -4.62
CA LYS A 327 -0.59 36.46 -5.52
C LYS A 327 0.82 36.20 -6.06
N GLN A 328 1.77 35.79 -5.23
CA GLN A 328 3.15 35.53 -5.67
C GLN A 328 3.25 34.26 -6.53
N LEU A 329 2.56 33.17 -6.17
CA LEU A 329 2.51 31.96 -7.01
C LEU A 329 1.88 32.27 -8.39
N LYS A 330 0.81 33.07 -8.45
CA LYS A 330 0.22 33.53 -9.73
C LYS A 330 1.18 34.38 -10.56
N LYS A 331 2.17 35.05 -9.96
CA LYS A 331 3.21 35.75 -10.75
C LYS A 331 4.13 34.77 -11.47
N ILE A 332 4.51 33.66 -10.83
CA ILE A 332 5.31 32.59 -11.47
C ILE A 332 4.56 32.05 -12.69
N GLU A 333 3.25 31.82 -12.56
CA GLU A 333 2.40 31.37 -13.66
C GLU A 333 2.27 32.41 -14.79
N ARG A 334 2.03 33.68 -14.45
CA ARG A 334 1.97 34.79 -15.43
C ARG A 334 3.29 34.99 -16.16
N ALA A 335 4.41 34.77 -15.48
CA ALA A 335 5.75 34.75 -16.06
C ALA A 335 6.00 33.51 -16.94
N LYS A 336 5.01 32.62 -17.09
CA LYS A 336 5.04 31.41 -17.92
C LYS A 336 6.09 30.38 -17.47
N LYS A 337 6.62 30.48 -16.25
CA LYS A 337 7.65 29.59 -15.69
C LYS A 337 7.09 28.24 -15.25
N ALA A 338 5.91 28.25 -14.64
CA ALA A 338 5.22 27.04 -14.17
C ALA A 338 3.71 27.14 -14.40
N VAL A 339 3.01 26.01 -14.31
CA VAL A 339 1.56 25.95 -14.10
C VAL A 339 1.31 25.87 -12.61
N VAL A 340 0.39 26.67 -12.07
CA VAL A 340 0.10 26.70 -10.63
C VAL A 340 -1.34 26.27 -10.39
N VAL A 341 -1.51 25.27 -9.53
CA VAL A 341 -2.82 24.79 -9.10
C VAL A 341 -3.02 25.13 -7.63
N ASP A 342 -4.12 25.82 -7.36
CA ASP A 342 -4.65 26.07 -6.01
C ASP A 342 -5.63 24.96 -5.65
N ALA A 343 -5.22 24.06 -4.76
CA ALA A 343 -5.89 22.80 -4.50
C ALA A 343 -6.59 22.78 -3.14
N VAL A 344 -7.88 23.12 -3.13
CA VAL A 344 -8.79 22.89 -2.00
C VAL A 344 -9.37 21.48 -2.13
N LEU A 345 -8.72 20.49 -1.51
CA LEU A 345 -9.02 19.08 -1.73
C LEU A 345 -10.43 18.67 -1.28
N GLU A 346 -10.97 19.33 -0.26
CA GLU A 346 -12.31 19.04 0.27
C GLU A 346 -13.45 19.29 -0.74
N ASP A 347 -13.19 20.07 -1.80
CA ASP A 347 -14.17 20.37 -2.86
C ASP A 347 -14.10 19.39 -4.05
N LEU A 348 -13.10 18.52 -4.07
CA LEU A 348 -12.78 17.73 -5.24
C LEU A 348 -13.29 16.31 -5.12
N GLU A 349 -13.87 15.82 -6.20
CA GLU A 349 -14.12 14.39 -6.38
C GLU A 349 -12.80 13.60 -6.41
N LYS A 350 -12.84 12.33 -6.00
CA LYS A 350 -11.65 11.48 -5.82
C LYS A 350 -10.81 11.38 -7.09
N LYS A 351 -11.44 11.13 -8.24
CA LYS A 351 -10.78 11.11 -9.56
C LYS A 351 -10.01 12.42 -9.82
N LYS A 352 -10.62 13.57 -9.49
CA LYS A 352 -9.98 14.87 -9.69
C LYS A 352 -8.83 15.11 -8.71
N GLN A 353 -8.96 14.64 -7.46
CA GLN A 353 -7.85 14.63 -6.51
C GLN A 353 -6.70 13.82 -7.08
N PHE A 354 -6.90 12.58 -7.51
CA PHE A 354 -5.82 11.76 -8.09
C PHE A 354 -5.19 12.42 -9.32
N GLU A 355 -6.00 12.81 -10.31
CA GLU A 355 -5.54 13.43 -11.56
C GLU A 355 -4.65 14.64 -11.30
N MET A 356 -5.01 15.48 -10.32
CA MET A 356 -4.31 16.72 -10.01
C MET A 356 -2.83 16.51 -9.64
N PHE A 357 -2.49 15.40 -8.99
CA PHE A 357 -1.11 15.13 -8.55
C PHE A 357 -0.29 14.32 -9.55
N THR A 358 -0.94 13.68 -10.53
CA THR A 358 -0.27 12.77 -11.49
C THR A 358 0.81 13.40 -12.36
N ASP A 359 0.73 14.70 -12.59
CA ASP A 359 1.74 15.44 -13.33
C ASP A 359 2.33 16.61 -12.54
N ALA A 360 2.29 16.52 -11.20
CA ALA A 360 2.96 17.47 -10.33
C ALA A 360 4.49 17.31 -10.39
N ASP A 361 5.20 18.44 -10.31
CA ASP A 361 6.65 18.49 -10.12
C ASP A 361 7.00 18.99 -8.72
N ILE A 362 6.19 19.90 -8.19
CA ILE A 362 6.27 20.40 -6.81
C ILE A 362 4.89 20.29 -6.16
N ILE A 363 4.83 19.62 -5.02
CA ILE A 363 3.71 19.73 -4.08
C ILE A 363 4.17 20.63 -2.95
N LEU A 364 3.37 21.63 -2.57
CA LEU A 364 3.68 22.46 -1.41
C LEU A 364 2.43 22.73 -0.58
N GLY A 365 2.58 22.83 0.73
CA GLY A 365 1.48 23.14 1.62
C GLY A 365 1.84 23.03 3.09
N ILE A 366 0.91 23.46 3.93
CA ILE A 366 0.99 23.24 5.38
C ILE A 366 0.92 21.73 5.69
N HIS A 367 1.72 21.29 6.66
CA HIS A 367 1.69 19.93 7.21
C HIS A 367 0.27 19.37 7.39
N GLY A 368 0.00 18.22 6.78
CA GLY A 368 -1.23 17.46 6.98
C GLY A 368 -1.61 16.56 5.81
N ASN A 369 -2.68 15.77 5.98
CA ASN A 369 -3.03 14.63 5.11
C ASN A 369 -3.20 14.94 3.62
N GLY A 370 -3.32 16.21 3.23
CA GLY A 370 -3.27 16.59 1.82
C GLY A 370 -1.92 16.26 1.16
N LEU A 371 -0.80 16.32 1.91
CA LEU A 371 0.53 15.98 1.41
C LEU A 371 0.71 14.48 1.11
N ALA A 372 -0.15 13.60 1.67
CA ALA A 372 -0.14 12.18 1.33
C ALA A 372 -0.45 11.91 -0.16
N HIS A 373 -0.99 12.89 -0.89
CA HIS A 373 -1.17 12.79 -2.33
C HIS A 373 0.15 12.76 -3.12
N GLU A 374 1.30 12.94 -2.48
CA GLU A 374 2.61 12.65 -3.07
C GLU A 374 2.71 11.21 -3.61
N LEU A 375 1.95 10.26 -3.07
CA LEU A 375 1.81 8.89 -3.59
C LEU A 375 1.48 8.85 -5.09
N TRP A 376 0.71 9.84 -5.56
CA TRP A 376 0.23 9.94 -6.93
C TRP A 376 1.14 10.78 -7.82
N MET A 377 2.12 11.47 -7.25
CA MET A 377 3.14 12.21 -7.98
C MET A 377 4.16 11.22 -8.58
N PRO A 378 4.62 11.43 -9.82
CA PRO A 378 5.72 10.66 -10.38
C PRO A 378 6.97 10.76 -9.51
N GLU A 379 7.73 9.66 -9.41
CA GLU A 379 8.95 9.56 -8.60
C GLU A 379 9.90 10.74 -8.87
N GLY A 380 10.67 11.12 -7.85
CA GLY A 380 11.66 12.18 -8.01
C GLY A 380 11.11 13.60 -8.04
N GLY A 381 9.83 13.85 -7.75
CA GLY A 381 9.29 15.20 -7.53
C GLY A 381 9.81 15.87 -6.25
N ILE A 382 9.29 17.06 -5.95
CA ILE A 382 9.65 17.84 -4.75
C ILE A 382 8.41 18.04 -3.88
N VAL A 383 8.53 17.78 -2.58
CA VAL A 383 7.50 18.09 -1.57
C VAL A 383 8.04 19.16 -0.63
N ILE A 384 7.31 20.27 -0.50
CA ILE A 384 7.64 21.38 0.39
C ILE A 384 6.58 21.43 1.49
N GLU A 385 6.96 20.99 2.67
CA GLU A 385 6.12 20.96 3.86
C GLU A 385 6.35 22.21 4.72
N ILE A 386 5.29 22.96 4.99
CA ILE A 386 5.33 24.14 5.84
C ILE A 386 4.88 23.76 7.24
N LEU A 387 5.77 23.98 8.21
CA LEU A 387 5.55 23.72 9.64
C LEU A 387 5.74 25.01 10.45
N PRO A 388 4.90 25.28 11.46
CA PRO A 388 5.11 26.42 12.34
C PRO A 388 6.40 26.24 13.16
N PRO A 389 7.31 27.21 13.22
CA PRO A 389 8.50 27.07 14.07
C PRO A 389 8.11 27.00 15.56
N PRO A 390 8.83 26.23 16.40
CA PRO A 390 9.95 25.34 16.09
C PRO A 390 9.50 23.87 15.97
N THR A 391 8.30 23.61 15.43
CA THR A 391 7.75 22.25 15.36
C THR A 391 8.48 21.40 14.33
N PHE A 392 8.39 20.09 14.47
CA PHE A 392 8.88 19.15 13.48
C PHE A 392 8.04 17.88 13.58
N GLN A 393 7.58 17.36 12.42
CA GLN A 393 6.92 16.06 12.33
C GLN A 393 7.51 15.25 11.18
N TYR A 394 7.72 13.96 11.41
CA TYR A 394 8.37 13.03 10.50
C TYR A 394 7.34 12.12 9.81
N ASP A 395 6.27 12.73 9.31
CA ASP A 395 5.14 12.03 8.71
C ASP A 395 5.37 11.77 7.22
N TYR A 396 5.50 12.84 6.44
CA TYR A 396 5.70 12.79 5.00
C TYR A 396 7.17 12.63 4.57
N PRO A 397 8.19 13.14 5.28
CA PRO A 397 9.59 12.92 4.88
C PRO A 397 9.98 11.45 4.60
N PRO A 398 9.58 10.44 5.42
CA PRO A 398 9.90 9.05 5.11
C PRO A 398 9.12 8.51 3.90
N VAL A 399 7.90 9.00 3.63
CA VAL A 399 7.12 8.64 2.43
C VAL A 399 7.79 9.21 1.18
N SER A 400 8.13 10.50 1.20
CA SER A 400 8.91 11.15 0.14
C SER A 400 10.21 10.40 -0.14
N ALA A 401 10.94 9.99 0.91
CA ALA A 401 12.19 9.26 0.75
C ALA A 401 11.97 7.90 0.06
N ALA A 402 10.92 7.15 0.43
CA ALA A 402 10.57 5.88 -0.21
C ALA A 402 10.27 6.04 -1.71
N LEU A 403 9.60 7.12 -2.09
CA LEU A 403 9.22 7.44 -3.48
C LEU A 403 10.30 8.24 -4.25
N GLY A 404 11.45 8.47 -3.63
CA GLY A 404 12.58 9.21 -4.21
C GLY A 404 12.31 10.71 -4.38
N HIS A 405 11.31 11.27 -3.73
CA HIS A 405 11.03 12.71 -3.74
C HIS A 405 12.03 13.48 -2.87
N LEU A 406 12.36 14.70 -3.29
CA LEU A 406 13.06 15.65 -2.42
C LEU A 406 12.05 16.25 -1.43
N HIS A 407 12.25 16.01 -0.14
CA HIS A 407 11.41 16.60 0.91
C HIS A 407 12.10 17.81 1.55
N ILE A 408 11.45 18.97 1.50
CA ILE A 408 11.90 20.23 2.10
C ILE A 408 10.92 20.61 3.21
N ILE A 409 11.43 20.78 4.43
CA ILE A 409 10.65 21.39 5.51
C ILE A 409 10.97 22.88 5.55
N TRP A 410 9.93 23.71 5.58
CA TRP A 410 10.03 25.17 5.64
C TRP A 410 9.47 25.73 6.95
N HIS A 411 10.28 26.54 7.63
CA HIS A 411 9.98 27.20 8.89
C HIS A 411 10.04 28.71 8.71
N TYR A 412 8.86 29.36 8.65
CA TYR A 412 8.68 30.81 8.52
C TYR A 412 9.42 31.44 7.32
N ASP A 413 10.74 31.63 7.42
CA ASP A 413 11.62 32.32 6.47
C ASP A 413 12.78 31.45 5.94
N LYS A 414 12.88 30.19 6.34
CA LYS A 414 14.02 29.33 6.01
C LYS A 414 13.68 27.85 5.92
N ILE A 415 14.57 27.13 5.24
CA ILE A 415 14.58 25.66 5.26
C ILE A 415 14.97 25.19 6.67
N TYR A 416 14.19 24.26 7.22
CA TYR A 416 14.55 23.55 8.44
C TYR A 416 15.67 22.54 8.14
N PRO A 417 16.88 22.71 8.71
CA PRO A 417 18.04 21.91 8.33
C PRO A 417 17.85 20.41 8.61
N ARG A 418 18.24 19.56 7.65
CA ARG A 418 18.08 18.10 7.74
C ARG A 418 18.87 17.47 8.88
N ASP A 419 20.03 18.03 9.22
CA ASP A 419 20.85 17.63 10.38
C ASP A 419 20.15 17.87 11.73
N LYS A 420 19.06 18.66 11.75
CA LYS A 420 18.23 18.92 12.93
C LYS A 420 16.94 18.10 12.97
N TRP A 421 16.76 17.16 12.05
CA TRP A 421 15.61 16.25 12.06
C TRP A 421 15.83 15.22 13.16
N ILE A 422 15.34 15.54 14.36
CA ILE A 422 15.53 14.71 15.55
C ILE A 422 14.37 13.71 15.70
N PRO A 423 14.63 12.47 16.15
CA PRO A 423 13.61 11.44 16.37
C PRO A 423 12.70 11.72 17.58
N GLU A 424 11.97 12.84 17.57
CA GLU A 424 11.04 13.26 18.63
C GLU A 424 9.72 13.71 17.99
N ASN A 425 8.98 12.77 17.38
CA ASN A 425 7.81 13.07 16.52
C ASN A 425 6.57 13.65 17.26
N LYS A 426 6.77 14.25 18.44
CA LYS A 426 5.74 14.85 19.31
C LYS A 426 6.17 16.16 19.97
N LYS A 427 7.39 16.65 19.75
CA LYS A 427 7.83 17.89 20.38
C LYS A 427 7.03 19.07 19.82
N ASN A 428 6.25 19.72 20.69
CA ASN A 428 5.37 20.84 20.34
C ASN A 428 4.32 20.51 19.26
N GLU A 429 3.88 19.25 19.15
CA GLU A 429 2.83 18.83 18.20
C GLU A 429 1.53 19.65 18.35
N THR A 430 1.29 20.17 19.57
CA THR A 430 0.13 20.99 19.89
C THR A 430 0.02 22.23 19.00
N LEU A 431 1.14 22.87 18.62
CA LEU A 431 1.11 24.07 17.77
C LEU A 431 0.57 23.81 16.35
N ILE A 432 0.61 22.56 15.90
CA ILE A 432 0.05 22.15 14.61
C ILE A 432 -1.46 21.84 14.76
N HIS A 433 -1.95 21.62 15.98
CA HIS A 433 -3.31 21.13 16.22
C HIS A 433 -4.18 22.07 17.07
N ASP A 434 -3.61 23.12 17.68
CA ASP A 434 -4.31 24.05 18.56
C ASP A 434 -5.12 25.14 17.84
N GLY A 435 -5.02 25.19 16.50
CA GLY A 435 -5.73 26.16 15.67
C GLY A 435 -5.03 27.52 15.54
N SER A 436 -3.81 27.65 16.07
CA SER A 436 -2.95 28.80 15.82
C SER A 436 -2.69 28.96 14.32
N LEU A 437 -2.64 30.22 13.87
CA LEU A 437 -2.28 30.53 12.49
C LEU A 437 -0.81 30.20 12.25
N ILE A 438 -0.53 29.56 11.13
CA ILE A 438 0.84 29.17 10.78
C ILE A 438 1.53 30.37 10.14
N PRO A 439 2.69 30.81 10.64
CA PRO A 439 3.40 31.96 10.11
C PRO A 439 4.19 31.59 8.84
N LEU A 440 4.28 32.52 7.89
CA LEU A 440 5.07 32.36 6.66
C LEU A 440 5.60 33.73 6.19
N ASP A 441 6.91 33.82 5.94
CA ASP A 441 7.47 34.91 5.15
C ASP A 441 7.28 34.58 3.67
N VAL A 442 6.26 35.18 3.07
CA VAL A 442 5.81 34.84 1.70
C VAL A 442 6.88 35.14 0.65
N ASP A 443 7.64 36.23 0.82
CA ASP A 443 8.63 36.65 -0.17
C ASP A 443 9.83 35.70 -0.19
N SER A 444 10.35 35.31 0.98
CA SER A 444 11.45 34.35 1.10
C SER A 444 11.03 32.96 0.65
N PHE A 445 9.82 32.54 1.02
CA PHE A 445 9.25 31.26 0.57
C PHE A 445 9.09 31.21 -0.95
N THR A 446 8.51 32.25 -1.55
CA THR A 446 8.28 32.23 -3.01
C THR A 446 9.60 32.33 -3.81
N LYS A 447 10.63 32.99 -3.26
CA LYS A 447 11.98 32.95 -3.86
C LYS A 447 12.54 31.53 -3.91
N LEU A 448 12.36 30.73 -2.85
CA LEU A 448 12.73 29.30 -2.87
C LEU A 448 11.97 28.56 -3.96
N VAL A 449 10.64 28.70 -4.00
CA VAL A 449 9.79 28.02 -4.99
C VAL A 449 10.20 28.37 -6.42
N GLU A 450 10.43 29.66 -6.71
CA GLU A 450 10.88 30.12 -8.02
C GLU A 450 12.26 29.58 -8.39
N ALA A 451 13.21 29.53 -7.44
CA ALA A 451 14.52 28.94 -7.66
C ALA A 451 14.45 27.44 -8.00
N LEU A 452 13.55 26.69 -7.34
CA LEU A 452 13.30 25.28 -7.64
C LEU A 452 12.73 25.11 -9.05
N VAL A 453 11.73 25.91 -9.43
CA VAL A 453 11.16 25.91 -10.79
C VAL A 453 12.22 26.18 -11.84
N ASP A 454 13.08 27.19 -11.61
CA ASP A 454 14.13 27.54 -12.57
C ASP A 454 15.17 26.41 -12.69
N SER A 455 15.47 25.68 -11.60
CA SER A 455 16.40 24.55 -11.61
C SER A 455 15.90 23.32 -12.38
N MET A 456 14.58 23.10 -12.47
CA MET A 456 13.96 21.96 -13.17
C MET A 456 14.14 21.96 -14.70
N SER A 457 14.65 23.06 -15.24
CA SER A 457 14.77 23.32 -16.68
C SER A 457 16.11 22.87 -17.26
N PHE A 458 17.11 22.60 -16.42
CA PHE A 458 18.46 22.25 -16.83
C PHE A 458 18.63 20.73 -16.91
N SER A 459 18.40 20.13 -18.09
CA SER A 459 19.04 18.86 -18.40
C SER A 459 20.43 19.17 -18.95
N TYR A 460 21.49 18.72 -18.27
CA TYR A 460 22.76 18.53 -18.94
C TYR A 460 22.52 17.48 -20.04
N HIS A 461 22.66 17.90 -21.30
CA HIS A 461 22.84 16.98 -22.43
C HIS A 461 24.27 16.47 -22.45
#